data_AF-A0A399EHD3-F1
#
_entry.id   AF-A0A399EHD3-F1
#
_cell.length_a   1.000
_cell.length_b   1.000
_cell.length_c   1.000
_cell.angle_alpha   90.00
_cell.angle_beta   90.00
_cell.angle_gamma   90.00
#
_symmetry.space_group_name_H-M   'P 1'
#
loop_
_entity.id
_entity.type
_entity.pdbx_description
1 polymer ?
#
loop_
_entity_poly.entity_id
_entity_poly.type
_entity_poly.pdbx_seq_one_letter_code
_entity_poly.pdbx_strand_id
1 'polypeptide(L)' 'MSAPEPIEVRGSLDTVRYGHVLRNRRLVGLRGVGLSYDGYYYVRQVTHRIDLRQSSYTQSFGLSREGIGTLLPLLPPL' A
#
# COMPACT_ATOMS: atom_id res chain seq x y z
N MET A 1 -11.21 -3.48 -24.15
CA MET A 1 -10.45 -2.38 -23.49
C MET A 1 -9.51 -3.03 -22.49
N SER A 2 -8.19 -2.83 -22.62
CA SER A 2 -7.22 -3.35 -21.66
C SER A 2 -7.27 -2.49 -20.39
N ALA A 3 -7.38 -3.11 -19.22
CA ALA A 3 -7.28 -2.37 -17.96
C ALA A 3 -5.87 -1.74 -17.86
N PRO A 4 -5.73 -0.55 -17.26
CA PRO A 4 -4.41 0.03 -17.00
C PRO A 4 -3.63 -0.88 -16.05
N GLU A 5 -2.33 -1.04 -16.30
CA GLU A 5 -1.47 -1.87 -15.47
C GLU A 5 -1.32 -1.22 -14.07
N PRO A 6 -1.59 -1.96 -12.98
CA PRO A 6 -1.54 -1.40 -11.64
C PRO A 6 -0.09 -1.14 -11.20
N ILE A 7 0.13 -0.02 -10.52
CA ILE A 7 1.43 0.30 -9.93
C ILE A 7 1.58 -0.51 -8.64
N GLU A 8 2.62 -1.34 -8.56
CA GLU A 8 2.97 -2.08 -7.35
C GLU A 8 4.12 -1.43 -6.59
N VAL A 9 3.98 -1.32 -5.27
CA VAL A 9 5.04 -0.86 -4.37
C VAL A 9 5.25 -1.92 -3.30
N ARG A 10 6.51 -2.27 -3.03
CA ARG A 10 6.89 -3.19 -1.96
C ARG A 10 7.86 -2.51 -1.03
N GLY A 11 7.71 -2.74 0.26
CA GLY A 11 8.59 -2.17 1.27
C GLY A 11 8.58 -2.96 2.57
N SER A 12 9.52 -2.64 3.44
CA SER A 12 9.58 -3.11 4.82
C SER A 12 9.67 -1.92 5.76
N LEU A 13 9.06 -2.05 6.93
CA LEU A 13 9.20 -1.06 7.99
C LEU A 13 9.34 -1.76 9.34
N ASP A 14 10.13 -1.14 10.21
CA ASP A 14 10.24 -1.51 11.62
C ASP A 14 9.07 -0.88 12.37
N THR A 15 8.15 -1.72 12.84
CA THR A 15 6.89 -1.26 13.44
C THR A 15 7.11 -0.60 14.78
N VAL A 16 8.13 -1.04 15.54
CA VAL A 16 8.47 -0.46 16.84
C VAL A 16 8.96 0.98 16.66
N ARG A 17 9.75 1.23 15.61
CA ARG A 17 10.24 2.58 15.27
C ARG A 17 9.18 3.46 14.62
N TYR A 18 8.35 2.88 13.74
CA TYR A 18 7.32 3.62 13.01
C TYR A 18 6.09 3.95 13.87
N GLY A 19 5.87 3.22 14.97
CA GLY A 19 4.79 3.49 15.94
C GLY A 19 3.39 3.08 15.49
N HIS A 20 3.23 2.60 14.25
CA HIS A 20 1.93 2.19 13.70
C HIS A 20 1.98 0.86 12.94
N VAL A 21 0.93 0.06 13.10
CA VAL A 21 0.77 -1.20 12.36
C VAL A 21 0.01 -0.92 11.06
N LEU A 22 0.60 -1.31 9.93
CA LEU A 22 -0.11 -1.27 8.65
C LEU A 22 -1.22 -2.32 8.67
N ARG A 23 -2.42 -1.91 8.26
CA ARG A 23 -3.58 -2.81 8.16
C ARG A 23 -3.81 -3.17 6.71
N ASN A 24 -4.03 -4.44 6.45
CA ASN A 24 -4.40 -4.90 5.13
C ASN A 24 -5.76 -4.32 4.71
N ARG A 25 -6.00 -4.18 3.41
CA ARG A 25 -7.26 -3.72 2.82
C ARG A 25 -7.67 -2.31 3.25
N ARG A 26 -6.68 -1.44 3.46
CA ARG A 26 -6.87 -0.03 3.80
C ARG A 26 -6.09 0.84 2.82
N LEU A 27 -6.48 2.10 2.73
CA LEU A 27 -5.72 3.12 2.00
C LEU A 27 -4.62 3.67 2.91
N VAL A 28 -3.42 3.85 2.35
CA VAL A 28 -2.29 4.48 3.01
C VAL A 28 -1.68 5.53 2.09
N GLY A 29 -1.25 6.66 2.66
CA GLY A 29 -0.48 7.66 1.94
C GLY A 29 0.97 7.22 1.79
N LEU A 30 1.46 7.18 0.56
CA LEU A 30 2.87 7.02 0.23
C LEU A 30 3.44 8.38 -0.17
N ARG A 31 4.55 8.77 0.45
CA ARG A 31 5.29 10.00 0.13
C ARG A 31 6.78 9.73 0.03
N GLY A 32 7.48 10.56 -0.74
CA GLY A 32 8.92 10.46 -0.94
C GLY A 32 9.33 9.59 -2.12
N VAL A 33 8.37 9.21 -2.98
CA VAL A 33 8.62 8.48 -4.24
C VAL A 33 8.53 9.42 -5.47
N GLY A 34 8.43 10.72 -5.23
CA GLY A 34 8.35 11.78 -6.23
C GLY A 34 6.91 12.20 -6.52
N LEU A 35 6.71 13.44 -6.98
CA LEU A 35 5.39 14.06 -7.13
C LEU A 35 4.41 13.24 -7.99
N SER A 36 4.90 12.51 -8.99
CA SER A 36 4.07 11.68 -9.87
C SER A 36 3.55 10.40 -9.20
N TYR A 37 4.25 9.91 -8.18
CA TYR A 37 3.96 8.63 -7.52
C TYR A 37 3.54 8.80 -6.05
N ASP A 38 3.72 9.99 -5.48
CA ASP A 38 3.13 10.31 -4.20
C ASP A 38 1.60 10.24 -4.30
N GLY A 39 0.95 9.79 -3.23
CA GLY A 39 -0.51 9.67 -3.20
C GLY A 39 -1.01 8.50 -2.35
N TYR A 40 -2.28 8.17 -2.52
CA TYR A 40 -2.90 7.06 -1.79
C TYR A 40 -2.75 5.75 -2.55
N TYR A 41 -2.34 4.73 -1.81
CA TYR A 41 -2.24 3.36 -2.28
C TYR A 41 -3.09 2.44 -1.42
N TYR A 42 -3.62 1.39 -2.04
CA TYR A 42 -4.31 0.32 -1.36
C TYR A 42 -3.33 -0.73 -0.86
N VAL A 43 -3.41 -1.09 0.41
CA VAL A 43 -2.60 -2.17 0.99
C VAL A 43 -3.18 -3.51 0.55
N ARG A 44 -2.44 -4.25 -0.29
CA ARG A 44 -2.82 -5.61 -0.77
C ARG A 44 -2.46 -6.69 0.23
N GLN A 45 -1.30 -6.54 0.86
CA GLN A 45 -0.76 -7.54 1.76
C GLN A 45 0.14 -6.87 2.79
N VAL A 46 0.03 -7.34 4.03
CA VAL A 46 0.97 -7.04 5.10
C VAL A 46 1.43 -8.37 5.69
N THR A 47 2.74 -8.57 5.73
CA THR A 47 3.38 -9.72 6.37
C THR A 47 4.04 -9.23 7.64
N HIS A 48 3.51 -9.68 8.78
CA HIS A 48 4.03 -9.35 10.11
C HIS A 48 5.08 -10.38 10.52
N ARG A 49 6.26 -9.92 10.93
CA ARG A 49 7.35 -10.77 11.46
C ARG A 49 7.68 -10.33 12.87
N ILE A 50 7.39 -11.21 13.83
CA ILE A 50 7.57 -10.97 15.26
C ILE A 50 8.60 -11.98 15.76
N ASP A 51 9.72 -11.50 16.28
CA ASP A 51 10.72 -12.30 16.97
C ASP A 51 10.64 -12.03 18.48
N LEU A 52 10.16 -13.03 19.22
CA LEU A 52 10.00 -12.93 20.67
C LEU A 52 11.34 -12.99 21.43
N ARG A 53 12.39 -13.58 20.85
CA ARG A 53 13.70 -13.71 21.49
C ARG A 53 14.46 -12.39 21.45
N GLN A 54 14.32 -11.66 20.34
CA GLN A 54 14.99 -10.38 20.12
C GLN A 54 14.09 -9.16 20.42
N SER A 55 12.84 -9.41 20.85
CA SER A 55 11.82 -8.37 21.05
C SER A 55 11.67 -7.45 19.82
N SER A 56 11.71 -8.03 18.62
CA SER A 56 11.67 -7.29 17.36
C SER A 56 10.35 -7.50 16.62
N TYR A 57 9.85 -6.42 16.02
CA TYR A 57 8.64 -6.45 15.20
C TYR A 57 8.83 -5.65 13.92
N THR A 58 8.91 -6.37 12.80
CA THR A 58 8.99 -5.80 11.46
C THR A 58 7.76 -6.18 10.64
N GLN A 59 7.41 -5.36 9.66
CA GLN A 59 6.35 -5.67 8.71
C GLN A 59 6.82 -5.39 7.29
N SER A 60 6.52 -6.32 6.38
CA SER A 60 6.65 -6.10 4.94
C SER A 60 5.27 -5.82 4.37
N PHE A 61 5.17 -4.91 3.41
CA PHE A 61 3.91 -4.52 2.82
C PHE A 61 3.99 -4.51 1.29
N GLY A 62 2.87 -4.83 0.67
CA GLY A 62 2.61 -4.65 -0.75
C GLY A 62 1.47 -3.66 -0.93
N LEU A 63 1.74 -2.57 -1.62
CA LEU A 63 0.75 -1.56 -1.99
C LEU A 63 0.45 -1.66 -3.47
N SER A 64 -0.79 -1.36 -3.85
CA SER A 64 -1.16 -1.12 -5.23
C SER A 64 -1.94 0.17 -5.38
N ARG A 65 -1.74 0.81 -6.52
CA ARG A 65 -2.57 1.90 -6.98
C ARG A 65 -3.04 1.57 -8.39
N GLU A 66 -4.32 1.80 -8.64
CA GLU A 66 -4.87 1.73 -9.98
C GLU A 66 -4.05 2.66 -10.89
N GLY A 67 -3.58 2.14 -12.02
CA GLY A 67 -2.90 2.96 -13.02
C GLY A 67 -3.77 4.16 -13.35
N ILE A 68 -3.15 5.34 -13.45
CA ILE A 68 -3.77 6.68 -13.57
C ILE A 68 -5.12 6.64 -14.31
N GLY A 69 -6.25 6.60 -13.59
CA GLY A 69 -7.58 6.52 -14.19
C GLY A 69 -8.67 5.95 -13.27
N THR A 70 -9.91 6.38 -13.49
CA THR A 70 -11.11 5.97 -12.75
C THR A 70 -11.44 4.49 -12.97
N LEU A 71 -11.77 3.76 -11.88
CA LEU A 71 -12.17 2.33 -11.89
C LEU A 71 -13.48 2.02 -12.63
N LEU A 72 -14.22 3.05 -13.04
CA LEU A 72 -15.49 2.95 -13.73
C LEU A 72 -15.35 3.58 -15.12
N PRO A 73 -15.39 2.80 -16.21
CA PRO A 73 -15.54 3.36 -17.55
C PRO A 73 -16.94 3.99 -17.76
N LEU A 74 -17.91 3.72 -16.88
CA LEU A 74 -19.26 4.29 -16.97
C LEU A 74 -19.96 4.28 -15.59
N LEU A 75 -20.41 5.46 -15.14
CA LEU A 75 -21.38 5.59 -14.06
C LEU A 75 -22.79 5.45 -14.66
N PRO A 76 -23.65 4.53 -14.20
CA PRO A 76 -25.04 4.53 -14.65
C PRO A 76 -25.73 5.83 -14.17
N PRO A 77 -26.55 6.50 -15.02
CA PRO A 77 -27.30 7.68 -14.62
C PRO A 77 -28.37 7.32 -13.57
N LEU A 78 -28.63 8.26 -12.66
CA LEU A 78 -29.73 8.22 -11.68
C LEU A 78 -31.09 8.28 -12.37
#